data_AF-A0A956UE77-F1
#
_entry.id   AF-A0A956UE77-F1
#
_cell.length_a   1.000
_cell.length_b   1.000
_cell.length_c   1.000
_cell.angle_alpha   90.00
_cell.angle_beta   90.00
_cell.angle_gamma   90.00
#
_symmetry.space_group_name_H-M   'P 1'
#
loop_
_entity.id
_entity.type
_entity.pdbx_description
1 polymer ?
#
loop_
_entity_poly.entity_id
_entity_poly.type
_entity_poly.pdbx_seq_one_letter_code
_entity_poly.pdbx_strand_id
1 'polypeptide(L)'
;MRSLLPGSATVDARRLVTARSLRGFADGFVSVALASYLRDIGFSPIEVGAIVTSTLLGSAALTLVVGFWASGVPQRTVLIIATGLMAFTGFGFAGITEFWPLLVVAFAGTLNPSGGDVSVFLPVEQSLLTGAVADRDRTALFARYNLG
;
A
#
# COMPACT_ATOMS: atom_id res chain seq x y z
N MET A 1 16.96 -14.06 20.97
CA MET A 1 15.72 -13.65 20.28
C MET A 1 15.42 -14.68 19.20
N ARG A 2 14.26 -15.36 19.25
CA ARG A 2 13.84 -16.28 18.18
C ARG A 2 13.54 -15.46 16.93
N SER A 3 14.08 -15.87 15.78
CA SER A 3 13.79 -15.24 14.49
C SER A 3 12.27 -15.19 14.27
N LEU A 4 11.74 -13.99 14.04
CA LEU A 4 10.34 -13.79 13.66
C LEU A 4 10.01 -14.38 12.29
N LEU A 5 11.01 -14.84 11.50
CA LEU A 5 10.82 -15.44 10.18
C LEU A 5 11.28 -16.91 10.14
N PRO A 6 10.75 -17.74 9.23
CA PRO A 6 11.13 -19.15 9.15
C PRO A 6 12.62 -19.30 8.87
N GLY A 7 13.23 -20.41 9.28
CA GLY A 7 14.67 -20.63 9.12
C GLY A 7 15.15 -20.64 7.66
N SER A 8 14.25 -20.98 6.72
CA SER A 8 14.55 -20.96 5.28
C SER A 8 14.25 -19.63 4.58
N ALA A 9 13.79 -18.61 5.30
CA ALA A 9 13.45 -17.32 4.70
C ALA A 9 14.70 -16.58 4.23
N THR A 10 14.66 -16.11 2.99
CA THR A 10 15.73 -15.30 2.40
C THR A 10 15.78 -13.89 2.99
N VAL A 11 16.86 -13.15 2.70
CA VAL A 11 16.97 -11.73 3.05
C VAL A 11 15.86 -10.91 2.39
N ASP A 12 15.42 -11.28 1.20
CA ASP A 12 14.36 -10.57 0.49
C ASP A 12 12.98 -10.81 1.12
N ALA A 13 12.70 -12.03 1.60
CA ALA A 13 11.50 -12.29 2.42
C ALA A 13 11.45 -11.37 3.65
N ARG A 14 12.60 -11.17 4.31
CA ARG A 14 12.68 -10.26 5.46
C ARG A 14 12.41 -8.81 5.07
N ARG A 15 13.00 -8.34 3.97
CA ARG A 15 12.79 -6.97 3.47
C ARG A 15 11.32 -6.73 3.10
N LEU A 16 10.68 -7.68 2.43
CA LEU A 16 9.27 -7.59 2.03
C LEU A 16 8.35 -7.51 3.26
N VAL A 17 8.55 -8.38 4.24
CA VAL A 17 7.74 -8.34 5.49
C VAL A 17 7.97 -7.02 6.23
N THR A 18 9.22 -6.56 6.38
CA THR A 18 9.49 -5.28 7.05
C THR A 18 8.88 -4.08 6.31
N ALA A 19 9.01 -4.04 4.98
CA ALA A 19 8.42 -2.98 4.17
C ALA A 19 6.90 -2.97 4.27
N ARG A 20 6.27 -4.16 4.17
CA ARG A 20 4.83 -4.34 4.33
C ARG A 20 4.35 -3.90 5.71
N SER A 21 5.10 -4.21 6.77
CA SER A 21 4.72 -3.80 8.13
C SER A 21 4.84 -2.30 8.34
N LEU A 22 5.91 -1.68 7.85
CA LEU A 22 6.07 -0.23 7.93
C LEU A 22 4.94 0.49 7.18
N ARG A 23 4.63 0.01 5.98
CA ARG A 23 3.55 0.56 5.15
C ARG A 23 2.18 0.33 5.78
N GLY A 24 1.90 -0.87 6.28
CA GLY A 24 0.65 -1.19 6.99
C GLY A 24 0.42 -0.33 8.23
N PHE A 25 1.48 -0.05 9.00
CA PHE A 25 1.42 0.89 10.12
C PHE A 25 1.05 2.31 9.67
N ALA A 26 1.67 2.80 8.59
CA ALA A 26 1.38 4.11 8.04
C ALA A 26 -0.05 4.20 7.49
N ASP A 27 -0.49 3.21 6.71
CA ASP A 27 -1.86 3.10 6.18
C ASP A 27 -2.87 3.06 7.34
N GLY A 28 -2.58 2.30 8.41
CA GLY A 28 -3.39 2.25 9.62
C GLY A 28 -3.54 3.62 10.30
N PHE A 29 -2.44 4.38 10.45
CA PHE A 29 -2.49 5.74 10.97
C PHE A 29 -3.33 6.67 10.08
N VAL A 30 -3.12 6.60 8.76
CA VAL A 30 -3.84 7.42 7.79
C VAL A 30 -5.34 7.08 7.77
N SER A 31 -5.71 5.81 7.94
CA SER A 31 -7.12 5.37 7.98
C SER A 31 -7.96 6.11 9.03
N VAL A 32 -7.34 6.47 10.16
CA VAL A 32 -7.98 7.20 11.25
C VAL A 32 -7.79 8.71 11.10
N ALA A 33 -6.57 9.16 10.78
CA ALA A 33 -6.21 10.57 10.76
C ALA A 33 -6.80 11.32 9.55
N LEU A 34 -6.96 10.66 8.39
CA LEU A 34 -7.32 11.33 7.14
C LEU A 34 -8.66 12.03 7.22
N ALA A 35 -9.69 11.36 7.75
CA ALA A 35 -11.03 11.94 7.84
C ALA A 35 -11.04 13.18 8.75
N SER A 36 -10.31 13.15 9.86
CA SER A 36 -10.14 14.32 10.74
C SER A 36 -9.40 15.44 10.02
N TYR A 37 -8.27 15.13 9.39
CA TYR A 37 -7.47 16.11 8.65
C TYR A 37 -8.30 16.83 7.57
N LEU A 38 -9.05 16.09 6.75
CA LEU A 38 -9.86 16.67 5.70
C LEU A 38 -10.99 17.56 6.25
N ARG A 39 -11.54 17.22 7.42
CA ARG A 39 -12.50 18.07 8.13
C ARG A 39 -11.86 19.34 8.68
N ASP A 40 -10.64 19.25 9.20
CA ASP A 40 -9.91 20.37 9.79
C ASP A 40 -9.51 21.41 8.71
N ILE A 41 -9.21 20.96 7.49
CA ILE A 41 -8.99 21.87 6.33
C ILE A 41 -10.29 22.38 5.70
N GLY A 42 -11.45 22.06 6.28
CA GLY A 42 -12.75 22.67 5.94
C GLY A 42 -13.64 21.88 5.00
N PHE A 43 -13.30 20.65 4.63
CA PHE A 43 -14.15 19.86 3.73
C PHE A 43 -15.41 19.34 4.42
N SER A 44 -16.51 19.34 3.67
CA SER A 44 -17.77 18.76 4.08
C SER A 44 -17.71 17.23 4.16
N PRO A 45 -18.62 16.56 4.90
CA PRO A 45 -18.67 15.10 4.96
C PRO A 45 -18.75 14.41 3.58
N ILE A 46 -19.44 15.04 2.62
CA ILE A 46 -19.60 14.52 1.26
C ILE A 46 -18.27 14.58 0.51
N GLU A 47 -17.54 15.69 0.62
CA GLU A 47 -16.21 15.85 0.00
C GLU A 47 -15.18 14.89 0.58
N VAL A 48 -15.19 14.69 1.90
CA VAL A 48 -14.36 13.65 2.55
C VAL A 48 -14.69 12.27 2.00
N GLY A 49 -15.97 11.92 1.92
CA GLY A 49 -16.43 10.65 1.35
C GLY A 49 -16.00 10.48 -0.10
N ALA A 50 -16.06 11.55 -0.91
CA ALA A 50 -15.62 11.54 -2.30
C ALA A 50 -14.11 11.29 -2.42
N ILE A 51 -13.29 11.95 -1.58
CA ILE A 51 -11.83 11.75 -1.56
C ILE A 51 -11.49 10.32 -1.16
N VAL A 52 -12.06 9.83 -0.06
CA VAL A 52 -11.85 8.44 0.40
C VAL A 52 -12.25 7.43 -0.68
N THR A 53 -13.41 7.61 -1.29
CA THR A 53 -13.87 6.74 -2.38
C THR A 53 -12.93 6.79 -3.58
N SER A 54 -12.46 8.00 -3.95
CA SER A 54 -11.51 8.21 -5.03
C SER A 54 -10.20 7.46 -4.80
N THR A 55 -9.66 7.47 -3.57
CA THR A 55 -8.44 6.70 -3.23
C THR A 55 -8.59 5.20 -3.41
N LEU A 56 -9.75 4.65 -3.03
CA LEU A 56 -10.03 3.21 -3.16
C LEU A 56 -10.22 2.83 -4.63
N LEU A 57 -10.95 3.64 -5.40
CA LEU A 57 -11.13 3.45 -6.84
C LEU A 57 -9.80 3.53 -7.58
N GLY A 58 -8.98 4.52 -7.26
CA GLY A 58 -7.63 4.70 -7.78
C GLY A 58 -6.73 3.49 -7.53
N SER A 59 -6.69 3.02 -6.28
CA SER A 59 -5.92 1.84 -5.87
C SER A 59 -6.38 0.57 -6.60
N ALA A 60 -7.69 0.36 -6.73
CA ALA A 60 -8.25 -0.76 -7.47
C ALA A 60 -7.88 -0.69 -8.97
N ALA A 61 -8.04 0.47 -9.59
CA ALA A 61 -7.67 0.69 -10.99
C ALA A 61 -6.18 0.45 -11.22
N LEU A 62 -5.31 1.00 -10.38
CA LEU A 62 -3.86 0.79 -10.46
C LEU A 62 -3.49 -0.69 -10.30
N THR A 63 -4.12 -1.38 -9.35
CA THR A 63 -3.89 -2.82 -9.12
C THR A 63 -4.27 -3.64 -10.34
N LEU A 64 -5.41 -3.34 -10.97
CA LEU A 64 -5.84 -3.98 -12.21
C LEU A 64 -4.89 -3.67 -13.38
N VAL A 65 -4.53 -2.39 -13.57
CA VAL A 65 -3.61 -1.96 -14.62
C VAL A 65 -2.27 -2.70 -14.48
N VAL A 66 -1.69 -2.73 -13.30
CA VAL A 66 -0.44 -3.46 -13.08
C VAL A 66 -0.64 -4.97 -13.26
N GLY A 67 -1.74 -5.54 -12.77
CA GLY A 67 -2.05 -6.96 -12.95
C GLY A 67 -2.14 -7.40 -14.41
N PHE A 68 -2.73 -6.57 -15.29
CA PHE A 68 -2.84 -6.88 -16.71
C PHE A 68 -1.58 -6.53 -17.52
N TRP A 69 -0.97 -5.37 -17.24
CA TRP A 69 0.03 -4.77 -18.11
C TRP A 69 1.48 -4.96 -17.63
N ALA A 70 1.72 -5.29 -16.36
CA ALA A 70 3.08 -5.51 -15.86
C ALA A 70 3.61 -6.93 -16.16
N SER A 71 2.96 -7.66 -17.08
CA SER A 71 3.44 -8.97 -17.53
C SER A 71 4.82 -8.82 -18.20
N GLY A 72 5.86 -9.34 -17.54
CA GLY A 72 7.26 -9.22 -17.97
C GLY A 72 8.03 -8.04 -17.38
N VAL A 73 7.40 -7.14 -16.62
CA VAL A 73 8.11 -6.11 -15.86
C VAL A 73 8.70 -6.72 -14.59
N PRO A 74 9.97 -6.47 -14.23
CA PRO A 74 10.53 -6.96 -12.98
C PRO A 74 9.72 -6.47 -11.78
N GLN A 75 9.28 -7.39 -10.91
CA GLN A 75 8.46 -7.09 -9.73
C GLN A 75 9.10 -6.02 -8.83
N ARG A 76 10.43 -6.04 -8.69
CA ARG A 76 11.18 -5.01 -7.95
C ARG A 76 10.97 -3.61 -8.52
N THR A 77 10.92 -3.46 -9.83
CA THR A 77 10.68 -2.17 -10.49
C THR A 77 9.27 -1.67 -10.19
N VAL A 78 8.28 -2.56 -10.24
CA VAL A 78 6.88 -2.24 -9.90
C VAL A 78 6.79 -1.74 -8.45
N LEU A 79 7.45 -2.42 -7.50
CA LEU A 79 7.48 -2.00 -6.09
C LEU A 79 8.12 -0.62 -5.92
N ILE A 80 9.24 -0.34 -6.57
CA ILE A 80 9.93 0.96 -6.48
C ILE A 80 9.06 2.09 -7.04
N ILE A 81 8.42 1.88 -8.19
CA ILE A 81 7.51 2.86 -8.79
C ILE A 81 6.32 3.12 -7.85
N ALA A 82 5.72 2.05 -7.30
CA ALA A 82 4.62 2.17 -6.36
C ALA A 82 5.04 2.93 -5.09
N THR A 83 6.24 2.68 -4.56
CA THR A 83 6.77 3.43 -3.40
C THR A 83 7.00 4.91 -3.74
N GLY A 84 7.49 5.21 -4.94
CA GLY A 84 7.60 6.58 -5.41
C GLY A 84 6.23 7.28 -5.46
N LEU A 85 5.24 6.62 -6.07
CA LEU A 85 3.87 7.12 -6.14
C LEU A 85 3.25 7.34 -4.76
N MET A 86 3.49 6.42 -3.82
CA MET A 86 3.08 6.56 -2.42
C MET A 86 3.67 7.81 -1.76
N ALA A 87 4.96 8.05 -1.92
CA ALA A 87 5.62 9.25 -1.38
C ALA A 87 5.05 10.54 -2.00
N PHE A 88 4.87 10.57 -3.33
CA PHE A 88 4.26 11.71 -4.02
C PHE A 88 2.82 11.97 -3.57
N THR A 89 2.05 10.90 -3.31
CA THR A 89 0.68 11.02 -2.79
C THR A 89 0.70 11.68 -1.41
N GLY A 90 1.58 11.23 -0.52
CA GLY A 90 1.76 11.83 0.81
C GLY A 90 2.12 13.32 0.74
N PHE A 91 3.06 13.70 -0.13
CA PHE A 91 3.39 15.11 -0.36
C PHE A 91 2.21 15.92 -0.93
N GLY A 92 1.42 15.32 -1.82
CA GLY A 92 0.21 15.94 -2.35
C GLY A 92 -0.81 16.24 -1.25
N PHE A 93 -1.10 15.26 -0.38
CA PHE A 93 -2.00 15.46 0.76
C PHE A 93 -1.47 16.46 1.79
N ALA A 94 -0.16 16.57 1.97
CA ALA A 94 0.44 17.54 2.88
C ALA A 94 0.47 18.97 2.33
N GLY A 95 0.56 19.15 1.01
CA GLY A 95 0.76 20.46 0.37
C GLY A 95 -0.48 21.06 -0.30
N ILE A 96 -1.52 20.27 -0.58
CA ILE A 96 -2.72 20.70 -1.31
C ILE A 96 -3.92 20.73 -0.37
N THR A 97 -4.59 21.87 -0.31
CA THR A 97 -5.82 22.08 0.48
C THR A 97 -7.07 22.31 -0.36
N GLU A 98 -6.91 22.44 -1.68
CA GLU A 98 -8.03 22.62 -2.61
C GLU A 98 -8.65 21.27 -2.99
N PHE A 99 -9.99 21.21 -3.03
CA PHE A 99 -10.73 19.96 -3.22
C PHE A 99 -10.36 19.24 -4.53
N TRP A 100 -10.47 19.91 -5.68
CA TRP A 100 -10.29 19.26 -6.99
C TRP A 100 -8.87 18.72 -7.21
N PRO A 101 -7.79 19.48 -6.96
CA PRO A 101 -6.44 18.95 -7.07
C PRO A 101 -6.20 17.79 -6.09
N LEU A 102 -6.73 17.88 -4.86
CA LEU A 102 -6.59 16.81 -3.88
C LEU A 102 -7.35 15.55 -4.28
N LEU A 103 -8.51 15.68 -4.93
CA LEU A 103 -9.29 14.57 -5.48
C LEU A 103 -8.54 13.83 -6.58
N VAL A 104 -7.78 14.55 -7.43
CA VAL A 104 -6.92 13.95 -8.45
C VAL A 104 -5.75 13.22 -7.80
N VAL A 105 -5.10 13.82 -6.79
CA VAL A 105 -4.04 13.15 -6.02
C VAL A 105 -4.58 11.90 -5.34
N ALA A 106 -5.79 11.95 -4.78
CA ALA A 106 -6.46 10.82 -4.18
C ALA A 106 -6.66 9.68 -5.20
N PHE A 107 -7.14 10.00 -6.40
CA PHE A 107 -7.37 9.00 -7.46
C PHE A 107 -6.06 8.40 -8.00
N ALA A 108 -5.07 9.24 -8.31
CA ALA A 108 -3.82 8.79 -8.90
C ALA A 108 -2.90 8.11 -7.88
N GLY A 109 -3.07 8.47 -6.61
CA GLY A 109 -2.20 8.03 -5.53
C GLY A 109 -2.48 6.63 -5.04
N THR A 110 -1.63 6.19 -4.11
CA THR A 110 -1.73 4.87 -3.45
C THR A 110 -2.07 5.00 -1.98
N LEU A 111 -2.59 6.15 -1.54
CA LEU A 111 -2.98 6.35 -0.16
C LEU A 111 -4.16 5.42 0.14
N ASN A 112 -4.02 4.64 1.20
CA ASN A 112 -5.00 3.64 1.56
C ASN A 112 -5.68 4.00 2.89
N PRO A 113 -6.91 4.55 2.87
CA PRO A 113 -7.63 4.89 4.09
C PRO A 113 -8.34 3.68 4.72
N SER A 114 -8.08 2.46 4.25
CA SER A 114 -8.69 1.25 4.80
C SER A 114 -7.76 0.57 5.81
N GLY A 115 -8.33 -0.20 6.73
CA GLY A 115 -7.56 -0.94 7.75
C GLY A 115 -6.77 -2.15 7.22
N GLY A 116 -6.84 -2.44 5.92
CA GLY A 116 -6.10 -3.53 5.27
C GLY A 116 -5.39 -3.03 4.01
N ASP A 117 -4.52 -3.84 3.40
CA ASP A 117 -3.80 -3.45 2.19
C ASP A 117 -4.61 -3.74 0.93
N VAL A 118 -5.11 -2.69 0.26
CA VAL A 118 -5.85 -2.77 -1.01
C VAL A 118 -5.08 -2.17 -2.18
N SER A 119 -3.76 -2.09 -2.04
CA SER A 119 -2.88 -1.47 -3.02
C SER A 119 -2.20 -2.49 -3.93
N VAL A 120 -1.57 -1.98 -4.99
CA VAL A 120 -0.77 -2.74 -5.95
C VAL A 120 0.38 -3.52 -5.32
N PHE A 121 0.82 -3.13 -4.12
CA PHE A 121 1.90 -3.81 -3.41
C PHE A 121 1.54 -5.25 -3.07
N LEU A 122 0.32 -5.50 -2.59
CA LEU A 122 -0.10 -6.81 -2.08
C LEU A 122 0.12 -7.95 -3.09
N PRO A 123 -0.44 -7.93 -4.32
CA PRO A 123 -0.25 -9.03 -5.26
C PRO A 123 1.21 -9.20 -5.72
N VAL A 124 1.95 -8.09 -5.84
CA VAL A 124 3.35 -8.11 -6.28
C VAL A 124 4.24 -8.72 -5.19
N GLU A 125 4.08 -8.29 -3.94
CA GLU A 125 4.83 -8.81 -2.79
C GLU A 125 4.50 -10.29 -2.54
N GLN A 126 3.22 -10.68 -2.60
CA GLN A 126 2.81 -12.08 -2.44
C GLN A 126 3.42 -12.98 -3.52
N SER A 127 3.50 -12.51 -4.77
CA SER A 127 4.14 -13.27 -5.84
C SER A 127 5.64 -13.52 -5.57
N LEU A 128 6.36 -12.52 -5.07
CA LEU A 128 7.77 -12.63 -4.68
C LEU A 128 7.98 -13.56 -3.48
N LEU A 129 7.09 -13.50 -2.49
CA LEU A 129 7.19 -14.30 -1.26
C LEU A 129 7.14 -15.81 -1.52
N THR A 130 6.41 -16.25 -2.56
CA THR A 130 6.33 -17.68 -2.92
C THR A 130 7.69 -18.29 -3.26
N GLY A 131 8.59 -17.50 -3.87
CA GLY A 131 9.95 -17.90 -4.24
C GLY A 131 11.00 -17.60 -3.17
N ALA A 132 10.63 -16.90 -2.09
CA ALA A 132 11.57 -16.38 -1.10
C ALA A 132 11.76 -17.29 0.13
N VAL A 133 11.16 -18.48 0.13
CA VAL A 133 11.15 -19.45 1.23
C VAL A 133 10.93 -20.88 0.72
N ALA A 134 11.38 -21.90 1.47
CA ALA A 134 11.10 -23.30 1.13
C ALA A 134 9.61 -23.64 1.27
N ASP A 135 9.12 -24.59 0.47
CA ASP A 135 7.69 -24.97 0.39
C ASP A 135 7.06 -25.25 1.75
N ARG A 136 7.77 -25.98 2.63
CA ARG A 136 7.32 -26.32 4.00
C ARG A 136 7.08 -25.12 4.91
N ASP A 137 7.73 -24.00 4.63
CA ASP A 137 7.75 -22.79 5.47
C ASP A 137 6.87 -21.66 4.88
N ARG A 138 6.28 -21.85 3.68
CA ARG A 138 5.46 -20.85 2.99
C ARG A 138 4.28 -20.37 3.85
N THR A 139 3.49 -21.28 4.41
CA THR A 139 2.33 -20.92 5.24
C THR A 139 2.71 -20.04 6.42
N ALA A 140 3.82 -20.36 7.10
CA ALA A 140 4.30 -19.57 8.22
C ALA A 140 4.76 -18.16 7.77
N LEU A 141 5.41 -18.04 6.61
CA LEU A 141 5.82 -16.75 6.06
C LEU A 141 4.60 -15.89 5.65
N PHE A 142 3.62 -16.46 4.96
CA PHE A 142 2.39 -15.74 4.57
C PHE A 142 1.58 -15.29 5.80
N ALA A 143 1.50 -16.12 6.85
CA ALA A 143 0.87 -15.72 8.10
C ALA A 143 1.56 -14.48 8.72
N ARG A 144 2.89 -14.46 8.73
CA ARG A 144 3.68 -13.33 9.27
C ARG A 144 3.59 -12.09 8.39
N TYR A 145 3.53 -12.27 7.08
CA TYR A 145 3.32 -11.17 6.14
C TYR A 145 1.95 -10.51 6.32
N ASN A 146 0.88 -11.30 6.52
CA ASN A 146 -0.48 -10.76 6.71
C ASN A 146 -0.73 -10.16 8.10
N LEU A 147 0.02 -10.58 9.12
CA LEU A 147 0.00 -9.96 10.46
C LEU A 147 0.74 -8.62 10.50
N GLY A 148 1.56 -8.36 9.47
CA GLY A 148 2.38 -7.16 9.34
C GLY A 148 1.58 -5.93 8.98
#